data_AF-W4RPX6-F1
#
_entry.id   AF-W4RPX6-F1
#
_cell.length_a   1.000
_cell.length_b   1.000
_cell.length_c   1.000
_cell.angle_alpha   90.00
_cell.angle_beta   90.00
_cell.angle_gamma   90.00
#
_symmetry.space_group_name_H-M   'P 1'
#
loop_
_entity.id
_entity.type
_entity.pdbx_description
1 polymer ?
#
loop_
_entity_poly.entity_id
_entity_poly.type
_entity_poly.pdbx_seq_one_letter_code
_entity_poly.pdbx_strand_id
1 'polypeptide(L)'
;MTSGKAEIEGEVRDLLSSLIEKYDMGVSVLGVKLQDVELPNEEVRKAFTDVTDARETMNTKINEAKKYRNQKLNEAQGEKDAVISRAEGEKAARIERARGDVAVFNKLLVEYKTNPDITRQRLILETLEQVLPGTEIYIMNDDGNTMKYFPIRPLEADKAKPKSEQEGSEKNNG
;
A
#
# COMPACT_ATOMS: atom_id res chain seq x y z
N MET A 1 -32.98 25.01 -19.80
CA MET A 1 -34.36 24.92 -20.32
C MET A 1 -35.37 24.85 -19.16
N THR A 2 -35.30 25.77 -18.18
CA THR A 2 -36.16 25.69 -16.96
C THR A 2 -36.81 27.02 -16.57
N SER A 3 -36.30 28.17 -17.04
CA SER A 3 -36.87 29.48 -16.68
C SER A 3 -38.14 29.81 -17.46
N GLY A 4 -38.15 29.59 -18.79
CA GLY A 4 -39.28 30.00 -19.63
C GLY A 4 -40.58 29.21 -19.41
N LYS A 5 -40.50 27.98 -18.87
CA LYS A 5 -41.69 27.16 -18.62
C LYS A 5 -42.60 27.77 -17.55
N ALA A 6 -42.00 28.27 -16.46
CA ALA A 6 -42.74 28.87 -15.36
C ALA A 6 -43.36 30.23 -15.74
N GLU A 7 -42.69 31.00 -16.58
CA GLU A 7 -43.16 32.30 -17.06
C GLU A 7 -44.40 32.13 -17.95
N ILE A 8 -44.36 31.19 -18.90
CA ILE A 8 -45.50 30.87 -19.79
C ILE A 8 -46.68 30.29 -19.00
N GLU A 9 -46.43 29.41 -18.02
CA GLU A 9 -47.49 28.88 -17.15
C GLU A 9 -48.17 29.99 -16.33
N GLY A 10 -47.43 31.01 -15.91
CA GLY A 10 -47.94 32.19 -15.24
C GLY A 10 -48.83 33.05 -16.16
N GLU A 11 -48.34 33.40 -17.35
CA GLU A 11 -49.10 34.21 -18.32
C GLU A 11 -50.42 33.54 -18.73
N VAL A 12 -50.40 32.22 -18.95
CA VAL A 12 -51.61 31.46 -19.33
C VAL A 12 -52.60 31.40 -18.17
N ARG A 13 -52.12 31.27 -16.94
CA ARG A 13 -52.97 31.29 -15.74
C ARG A 13 -53.68 32.64 -15.60
N ASP A 14 -52.95 33.73 -15.76
CA ASP A 14 -53.49 35.08 -15.62
C ASP A 14 -54.53 35.38 -16.71
N LEU A 15 -54.25 34.97 -17.95
CA LEU A 15 -55.20 35.06 -19.06
C LEU A 15 -56.47 34.26 -18.77
N LEU A 16 -56.35 33.00 -18.37
CA LEU A 16 -57.51 32.17 -18.04
C LEU A 16 -58.33 32.74 -16.88
N SER A 17 -57.66 33.29 -15.87
CA SER A 17 -58.32 33.93 -14.72
C SER A 17 -59.13 35.15 -15.16
N SER A 18 -58.56 35.99 -16.04
CA SER A 18 -59.26 37.15 -16.61
C SER A 18 -60.47 36.77 -17.47
N LEU A 19 -60.40 35.66 -18.23
CA LEU A 19 -61.55 35.17 -18.99
C LEU A 19 -62.65 34.64 -18.06
N ILE A 20 -62.29 33.87 -17.04
CA ILE A 20 -63.25 33.27 -16.11
C ILE A 20 -64.02 34.34 -15.32
N GLU A 21 -63.35 35.41 -14.90
CA GLU A 21 -63.98 36.59 -14.29
C GLU A 21 -64.89 37.33 -15.28
N LYS A 22 -64.44 37.51 -16.53
CA LYS A 22 -65.22 38.19 -17.58
C LYS A 22 -66.50 37.46 -17.96
N TYR A 23 -66.47 36.13 -17.96
CA TYR A 23 -67.61 35.28 -18.30
C TYR A 23 -68.42 34.81 -17.09
N ASP A 24 -68.09 35.27 -15.87
CA ASP A 24 -68.74 34.95 -14.60
C ASP A 24 -69.02 33.45 -14.42
N MET A 25 -68.01 32.63 -14.70
CA MET A 25 -68.17 31.17 -14.81
C MET A 25 -68.23 30.45 -13.45
N GLY A 26 -68.08 31.16 -12.32
CA GLY A 26 -68.18 30.60 -10.96
C GLY A 26 -67.11 29.56 -10.59
N VAL A 27 -66.04 29.44 -11.38
CA VAL A 27 -64.92 28.48 -11.18
C VAL A 27 -63.61 29.22 -10.93
N SER A 28 -62.61 28.58 -10.32
CA SER A 28 -61.30 29.19 -10.04
C SER A 28 -60.15 28.29 -10.50
N VAL A 29 -59.10 28.89 -11.05
CA VAL A 29 -57.91 28.18 -11.55
C VAL A 29 -56.89 28.03 -10.44
N LEU A 30 -56.67 26.78 -10.01
CA LEU A 30 -55.67 26.46 -8.97
C LEU A 30 -54.24 26.47 -9.50
N GLY A 31 -54.02 26.11 -10.76
CA GLY A 31 -52.72 26.15 -11.41
C GLY A 31 -52.75 25.64 -12.85
N VAL A 32 -51.83 26.12 -13.68
CA VAL A 32 -51.60 25.66 -15.05
C VAL A 32 -50.30 24.88 -15.07
N LYS A 33 -50.30 23.71 -15.70
CA LYS A 33 -49.09 22.93 -15.96
C LYS A 33 -48.98 22.73 -17.47
N LEU A 34 -47.87 23.15 -18.04
CA LEU A 34 -47.55 22.89 -19.43
C LEU A 34 -47.20 21.41 -19.57
N GLN A 35 -47.99 20.68 -20.36
CA GLN A 35 -47.64 19.32 -20.75
C GLN A 35 -46.30 19.35 -21.48
N ASP A 36 -45.42 18.41 -21.15
CA ASP A 36 -44.10 18.35 -21.76
C ASP A 36 -44.25 18.15 -23.27
N VAL A 37 -43.67 19.10 -24.03
CA VAL A 37 -43.66 19.03 -25.49
C VAL A 37 -42.57 18.04 -25.88
N GLU A 38 -42.99 16.86 -26.32
CA GLU A 38 -42.07 15.93 -26.95
C GLU A 38 -41.54 16.52 -28.27
N LEU A 39 -40.24 16.32 -28.54
CA LEU A 39 -39.63 16.72 -29.80
C LEU A 39 -40.38 16.04 -30.97
N PRO A 40 -40.88 16.82 -31.96
CA PRO A 40 -41.92 16.39 -32.89
C PRO A 40 -41.46 15.36 -33.93
N ASN A 41 -40.16 15.17 -34.11
CA ASN A 41 -39.59 14.23 -35.06
C ASN A 41 -38.40 13.46 -34.47
N GLU A 42 -38.41 12.14 -34.67
CA GLU A 42 -37.43 11.19 -34.14
C GLU A 42 -36.00 11.52 -34.58
N GLU A 43 -35.84 12.04 -35.82
CA GLU A 43 -34.55 12.42 -36.40
C GLU A 43 -33.87 13.58 -35.65
N VAL A 44 -34.62 14.61 -35.26
CA VAL A 44 -34.05 15.77 -34.55
C VAL A 44 -33.69 15.35 -33.13
N ARG A 45 -34.54 14.58 -32.46
CA ARG A 45 -34.23 14.03 -31.13
C ARG A 45 -32.93 13.23 -31.16
N LYS A 46 -32.77 12.35 -32.15
CA LYS A 46 -31.54 11.57 -32.33
C LYS A 46 -30.31 12.47 -32.54
N ALA A 47 -30.40 13.45 -33.44
CA ALA A 47 -29.28 14.36 -33.70
C ALA A 47 -28.85 15.19 -32.48
N PHE A 48 -29.80 15.64 -31.65
CA PHE A 48 -29.48 16.36 -30.42
C PHE A 48 -28.85 15.44 -29.36
N THR A 49 -29.37 14.22 -29.20
CA THR A 49 -28.80 13.22 -28.29
C THR A 49 -27.39 12.82 -28.71
N ASP A 50 -27.15 12.62 -30.02
CA ASP A 50 -25.82 12.28 -30.53
C ASP A 50 -24.76 13.36 -30.20
N VAL A 51 -25.14 14.64 -30.26
CA VAL A 51 -24.23 15.76 -29.91
C VAL A 51 -23.94 15.80 -28.40
N THR A 52 -24.94 15.54 -27.55
CA THR A 52 -24.72 15.48 -26.10
C THR A 52 -23.86 14.30 -25.71
N ASP A 53 -24.13 13.13 -26.29
CA ASP A 53 -23.39 11.89 -26.03
C ASP A 53 -21.94 12.02 -26.50
N ALA A 54 -21.71 12.66 -27.65
CA ALA A 54 -20.37 12.95 -28.14
C ALA A 54 -19.60 13.90 -27.19
N ARG A 55 -20.25 14.93 -26.66
CA ARG A 55 -19.64 15.84 -25.67
C ARG A 55 -19.31 15.14 -24.36
N GLU A 56 -20.21 14.29 -23.87
CA GLU A 56 -19.98 13.51 -22.66
C GLU A 56 -18.83 12.51 -22.86
N THR A 57 -18.83 11.79 -23.97
CA THR A 57 -17.76 10.87 -24.36
C THR A 57 -16.41 11.60 -24.45
N MET A 58 -16.38 12.78 -25.08
CA MET A 58 -15.17 13.61 -25.16
C MET A 58 -14.65 13.98 -23.75
N ASN A 59 -15.52 14.46 -22.87
CA ASN A 59 -15.15 14.82 -21.50
C ASN A 59 -14.63 13.61 -20.71
N THR A 60 -15.28 12.46 -20.86
CA THR A 60 -14.84 11.20 -20.24
C THR A 60 -13.46 10.80 -20.75
N LYS A 61 -13.22 10.83 -22.06
CA LYS A 61 -11.92 10.51 -22.65
C LYS A 61 -10.81 11.46 -22.20
N ILE A 62 -11.10 12.76 -22.09
CA ILE A 62 -10.16 13.75 -21.56
C ILE A 62 -9.82 13.44 -20.09
N ASN A 63 -10.81 13.10 -19.28
CA ASN A 63 -10.61 12.77 -17.87
C ASN A 63 -9.82 11.46 -17.71
N GLU A 64 -10.11 10.44 -18.51
CA GLU A 64 -9.34 9.19 -18.57
C GLU A 64 -7.88 9.45 -18.94
N ALA A 65 -7.62 10.26 -19.97
CA ALA A 65 -6.26 10.61 -20.39
C ALA A 65 -5.50 11.37 -19.30
N LYS A 66 -6.16 12.35 -18.65
CA LYS A 66 -5.58 13.08 -17.51
C LYS A 66 -5.27 12.14 -16.35
N LYS A 67 -6.18 11.22 -16.01
CA LYS A 67 -5.98 10.20 -14.97
C LYS A 67 -4.78 9.32 -15.30
N TYR A 68 -4.70 8.81 -16.53
CA TYR A 68 -3.58 7.97 -16.98
C TYR A 68 -2.24 8.70 -16.89
N ARG A 69 -2.17 9.93 -17.40
CA ARG A 69 -0.97 10.78 -17.32
C ARG A 69 -0.55 11.03 -15.88
N ASN A 70 -1.49 11.39 -15.02
CA ASN A 70 -1.21 11.67 -13.61
C ASN A 70 -0.75 10.39 -12.89
N GLN A 71 -1.36 9.23 -13.19
CA GLN A 71 -0.94 7.94 -12.65
C GLN A 71 0.51 7.63 -13.04
N LYS A 72 0.85 7.72 -14.32
CA LYS A 72 2.21 7.47 -14.81
C LYS A 72 3.23 8.43 -14.21
N LEU A 73 2.88 9.70 -14.05
CA LEU A 73 3.75 10.70 -13.45
C LEU A 73 4.01 10.41 -11.97
N ASN A 74 2.96 10.07 -11.21
CA ASN A 74 3.10 9.71 -9.80
C ASN A 74 3.88 8.41 -9.61
N GLU A 75 3.66 7.41 -10.47
CA GLU A 75 4.42 6.16 -10.49
C GLU A 75 5.91 6.44 -10.72
N ALA A 76 6.26 7.20 -11.76
CA ALA A 76 7.65 7.56 -12.05
C ALA A 76 8.31 8.37 -10.92
N GLN A 77 7.56 9.31 -10.31
CA GLN A 77 8.06 10.09 -9.18
C GLN A 77 8.29 9.20 -7.94
N GLY A 78 7.37 8.28 -7.64
CA GLY A 78 7.52 7.31 -6.56
C GLY A 78 8.69 6.37 -6.78
N GLU A 79 8.90 5.89 -8.01
CA GLU A 79 10.06 5.06 -8.37
C GLU A 79 11.37 5.82 -8.17
N LYS A 80 11.45 7.06 -8.65
CA LYS A 80 12.62 7.93 -8.46
C LYS A 80 12.94 8.09 -6.97
N ASP A 81 11.95 8.41 -6.16
CA ASP A 81 12.15 8.64 -4.73
C ASP A 81 12.54 7.34 -4.00
N ALA A 82 11.96 6.20 -4.40
CA ALA A 82 12.33 4.89 -3.89
C ALA A 82 13.79 4.51 -4.23
N VAL A 83 14.26 4.84 -5.43
CA VAL A 83 15.66 4.62 -5.83
C VAL A 83 16.61 5.47 -5.00
N ILE A 84 16.30 6.76 -4.80
CA ILE A 84 17.11 7.66 -3.97
C ILE A 84 17.16 7.16 -2.53
N SER A 85 16.01 6.87 -1.95
CA SER A 85 15.89 6.38 -0.57
C SER A 85 16.69 5.08 -0.36
N ARG A 86 16.61 4.14 -1.31
CA ARG A 86 17.39 2.89 -1.25
C ARG A 86 18.90 3.17 -1.34
N ALA A 87 19.33 4.06 -2.23
CA ALA A 87 20.74 4.41 -2.37
C ALA A 87 21.30 5.09 -1.11
N GLU A 88 20.52 5.96 -0.47
CA GLU A 88 20.88 6.58 0.81
C GLU A 88 20.97 5.55 1.94
N GLY A 89 20.00 4.63 2.01
CA GLY A 89 20.00 3.52 2.96
C GLY A 89 21.21 2.59 2.79
N GLU A 90 21.54 2.21 1.56
CA GLU A 90 22.71 1.39 1.25
C GLU A 90 24.03 2.10 1.59
N LYS A 91 24.12 3.40 1.28
CA LYS A 91 25.27 4.22 1.65
C LYS A 91 25.47 4.25 3.16
N ALA A 92 24.41 4.52 3.91
CA ALA A 92 24.46 4.54 5.37
C ALA A 92 24.84 3.16 5.92
N ALA A 93 24.19 2.09 5.45
CA ALA A 93 24.50 0.72 5.86
C ALA A 93 25.96 0.33 5.57
N ARG A 94 26.52 0.77 4.43
CA ARG A 94 27.94 0.53 4.09
C ARG A 94 28.88 1.25 5.05
N ILE A 95 28.59 2.52 5.38
CA ILE A 95 29.40 3.31 6.32
C ILE A 95 29.35 2.68 7.71
N GLU A 96 28.16 2.35 8.20
CA GLU A 96 28.02 1.76 9.53
C GLU A 96 28.62 0.36 9.62
N ARG A 97 28.51 -0.46 8.57
CA ARG A 97 29.22 -1.74 8.51
C ARG A 97 30.73 -1.54 8.57
N ALA A 98 31.28 -0.63 7.76
CA ALA A 98 32.71 -0.34 7.78
C ALA A 98 33.19 0.17 9.16
N ARG A 99 32.40 1.00 9.84
CA ARG A 99 32.69 1.44 11.22
C ARG A 99 32.67 0.28 12.20
N GLY A 100 31.67 -0.61 12.09
CA GLY A 100 31.57 -1.82 12.88
C GLY A 100 32.77 -2.74 12.69
N ASP A 101 33.15 -3.01 11.44
CA ASP A 101 34.28 -3.86 11.08
C ASP A 101 35.59 -3.29 11.64
N VAL A 102 35.82 -1.98 11.52
CA VAL A 102 36.98 -1.29 12.12
C VAL A 102 36.97 -1.40 13.65
N ALA A 103 35.81 -1.25 14.29
CA ALA A 103 35.70 -1.38 15.74
C ALA A 103 36.02 -2.81 16.20
N VAL A 104 35.53 -3.84 15.50
CA VAL A 104 35.86 -5.24 15.76
C VAL A 104 37.36 -5.50 15.56
N PHE A 105 37.92 -5.04 14.45
CA PHE A 105 39.34 -5.20 14.15
C PHE A 105 40.22 -4.54 15.21
N ASN A 106 39.91 -3.31 15.63
CA ASN A 106 40.67 -2.61 16.65
C ASN A 106 40.64 -3.33 18.00
N LYS A 107 39.48 -3.87 18.41
CA LYS A 107 39.36 -4.70 19.61
C LYS A 107 40.23 -5.95 19.50
N LEU A 108 40.15 -6.66 18.38
CA LEU A 108 40.97 -7.85 18.14
C LEU A 108 42.47 -7.54 18.16
N LEU A 109 42.87 -6.40 17.56
CA LEU A 109 44.27 -5.98 17.53
C LEU A 109 44.84 -5.72 18.93
N VAL A 110 44.04 -5.14 19.82
CA VAL A 110 44.44 -4.90 21.22
C VAL A 110 44.67 -6.23 21.96
N GLU A 111 43.75 -7.17 21.81
CA GLU A 111 43.89 -8.51 22.41
C GLU A 111 45.08 -9.27 21.83
N TYR A 112 45.24 -9.24 20.50
CA TYR A 112 46.35 -9.89 19.82
C TYR A 112 47.70 -9.35 20.24
N LYS A 113 47.83 -8.03 20.44
CA LYS A 113 49.06 -7.42 20.97
C LYS A 113 49.37 -7.85 22.40
N THR A 114 48.34 -8.15 23.19
CA THR A 114 48.46 -8.56 24.59
C THR A 114 48.85 -10.04 24.70
N ASN A 115 48.23 -10.91 23.91
CA ASN A 115 48.56 -12.34 23.88
C ASN A 115 48.37 -12.95 22.47
N PRO A 116 49.41 -12.91 21.60
CA PRO A 116 49.30 -13.33 20.21
C PRO A 116 48.92 -14.81 20.02
N ASP A 117 49.50 -15.70 20.84
CA ASP A 117 49.36 -17.15 20.68
C ASP A 117 47.95 -17.63 21.03
N ILE A 118 47.40 -17.17 22.17
CA ILE A 118 46.04 -17.52 22.60
C ILE A 118 45.00 -16.92 21.65
N THR A 119 45.17 -15.66 21.22
CA THR A 119 44.23 -15.01 20.29
C THR A 119 44.21 -15.73 18.93
N ARG A 120 45.36 -16.18 18.42
CA ARG A 120 45.42 -16.93 17.16
C ARG A 120 44.73 -18.29 17.27
N GLN A 121 45.01 -19.04 18.34
CA GLN A 121 44.36 -20.34 18.57
C GLN A 121 42.85 -20.20 18.66
N ARG A 122 42.36 -19.21 19.42
CA ARG A 122 40.93 -18.91 19.52
C ARG A 122 40.31 -18.63 18.15
N LEU A 123 40.92 -17.77 17.34
CA LEU A 123 40.38 -17.41 16.01
C LEU A 123 40.30 -18.62 15.08
N ILE A 124 41.30 -19.51 15.13
CA ILE A 124 41.31 -20.77 14.37
C ILE A 124 40.13 -21.65 14.80
N LEU A 125 39.93 -21.83 16.10
CA LEU A 125 38.83 -22.64 16.63
C LEU A 125 37.46 -22.04 16.27
N GLU A 126 37.27 -20.73 16.43
CA GLU A 126 36.02 -20.05 16.04
C GLU A 126 35.74 -20.20 14.53
N THR A 127 36.77 -20.09 13.69
CA THR A 127 36.63 -20.27 12.24
C THR A 127 36.27 -21.71 11.89
N LEU A 128 36.89 -22.70 12.55
CA LEU A 128 36.59 -24.12 12.36
C LEU A 128 35.15 -24.45 12.78
N GLU A 129 34.66 -23.91 13.90
CA GLU A 129 33.26 -24.06 14.33
C GLU A 129 32.29 -23.45 13.30
N GLN A 130 32.62 -22.29 12.71
CA GLN A 130 31.77 -21.63 11.74
C GLN A 130 31.71 -22.38 10.39
N VAL A 131 32.84 -22.93 9.93
CA VAL A 131 32.93 -23.64 8.64
C VAL A 131 32.43 -25.09 8.76
N LEU A 132 32.58 -25.73 9.92
CA LEU A 132 32.21 -27.13 10.17
C LEU A 132 31.18 -27.26 11.31
N PRO A 133 29.95 -26.73 11.16
CA PRO A 133 28.94 -26.79 12.20
C PRO A 133 28.55 -28.24 12.52
N GLY A 134 28.61 -28.62 13.80
CA GLY A 134 28.24 -29.95 14.29
C GLY A 134 29.40 -30.93 14.49
N THR A 135 30.64 -30.51 14.23
CA THR A 135 31.84 -31.32 14.48
C THR A 135 32.31 -31.20 15.93
N GLU A 136 32.65 -32.30 16.58
CA GLU A 136 33.25 -32.29 17.92
C GLU A 136 34.77 -32.16 17.82
N ILE A 137 35.36 -31.13 18.46
CA ILE A 137 36.81 -30.90 18.49
C ILE A 137 37.40 -31.63 19.69
N TYR A 138 38.40 -32.50 19.43
CA TYR A 138 39.14 -33.23 20.45
C TYR A 138 40.57 -32.69 20.54
N ILE A 139 41.01 -32.26 21.72
CA ILE A 139 42.38 -31.79 21.97
C ILE A 139 43.13 -32.90 22.72
N MET A 140 44.23 -33.38 22.15
CA MET A 140 45.09 -34.39 22.77
C MET A 140 46.33 -33.71 23.34
N ASN A 141 46.68 -34.03 24.58
CA ASN A 141 48.01 -33.72 25.12
C ASN A 141 48.99 -34.85 24.76
N ASP A 142 50.28 -34.53 24.74
CA ASP A 142 51.38 -35.46 24.38
C ASP A 142 51.42 -36.74 25.25
N ASP A 143 50.77 -36.73 26.42
CA ASP A 143 50.65 -37.87 27.34
C ASP A 143 49.55 -38.89 26.94
N GLY A 144 48.90 -38.72 25.79
CA GLY A 144 47.87 -39.66 25.27
C GLY A 144 46.49 -39.55 25.93
N ASN A 145 46.30 -38.59 26.84
CA ASN A 145 45.00 -38.28 27.42
C ASN A 145 44.25 -37.25 26.57
N THR A 146 43.05 -37.63 26.09
CA THR A 146 42.19 -36.76 25.28
C THR A 146 41.30 -35.89 26.17
N MET A 147 41.41 -34.57 26.04
CA MET A 147 40.49 -33.61 26.65
C MET A 147 39.43 -33.21 25.61
N LYS A 148 38.15 -33.50 25.90
CA LYS A 148 37.02 -33.04 25.07
C LYS A 148 36.89 -31.52 25.23
N TYR A 149 37.09 -30.76 24.15
CA TYR A 149 36.87 -29.31 24.17
C TYR A 149 35.36 -29.05 24.14
N PHE A 150 34.83 -28.46 25.20
CA PHE A 150 33.43 -28.04 25.26
C PHE A 150 33.33 -26.64 24.64
N PRO A 151 32.45 -26.40 23.65
CA PRO A 151 32.35 -25.10 23.02
C PRO A 151 31.95 -24.05 24.06
N ILE A 152 32.68 -22.94 24.11
CA ILE A 152 32.38 -21.81 25.00
C ILE A 152 31.22 -21.03 24.36
N ARG A 153 30.04 -21.64 24.34
CA ARG A 153 28.81 -20.91 24.01
C ARG A 153 28.46 -20.01 25.21
N PRO A 154 28.02 -18.77 24.99
CA PRO A 154 27.31 -18.04 26.04
C PRO A 154 26.14 -18.91 26.51
N LEU A 155 26.05 -19.17 27.81
CA LEU A 155 24.98 -19.90 28.48
C LEU A 155 23.68 -19.08 28.47
N GLU A 156 23.16 -18.70 27.31
CA GLU A 156 21.82 -18.11 27.22
C GLU A 156 21.04 -18.70 26.04
N ALA A 157 19.86 -19.23 26.39
CA ALA A 157 18.77 -19.67 25.52
C ALA A 157 18.76 -21.12 25.00
N ASP A 158 18.97 -22.10 25.89
CA ASP A 158 18.11 -23.30 25.90
C ASP A 158 16.93 -23.07 26.86
N LYS A 159 16.08 -22.09 26.54
CA LYS A 159 14.70 -22.09 27.04
C LYS A 159 13.88 -22.89 26.05
N ALA A 160 13.62 -24.13 26.44
CA ALA A 160 12.69 -25.03 25.79
C ALA A 160 11.44 -24.30 25.28
N LYS A 161 11.16 -24.41 23.98
CA LYS A 161 9.83 -24.11 23.44
C LYS A 161 8.83 -25.08 24.10
N PRO A 162 7.77 -24.61 24.78
CA PRO A 162 6.74 -25.52 25.24
C PRO A 162 6.02 -26.12 24.03
N LYS A 163 6.00 -27.46 24.00
CA LYS A 163 5.22 -28.27 23.07
C LYS A 163 3.75 -27.99 23.36
N SER A 164 3.03 -27.37 22.43
CA SER A 164 1.58 -27.23 22.54
C SER A 164 0.95 -28.63 22.45
N GLU A 165 0.48 -29.12 23.59
CA GLU A 165 -0.45 -30.25 23.68
C GLU A 165 -1.74 -29.87 22.94
N GLN A 166 -2.00 -30.53 21.82
CA GLN A 166 -3.35 -30.66 21.29
C GLN A 166 -3.98 -31.85 22.02
N GLU A 167 -4.72 -31.56 23.09
CA GLU A 167 -5.72 -32.48 23.65
C GLU A 167 -7.11 -31.90 23.45
N GLY A 168 -7.93 -32.64 22.68
CA GLY A 168 -9.33 -32.92 23.00
C GLY A 168 -10.41 -31.90 22.65
N SER A 169 -11.13 -32.15 21.55
CA SER A 169 -12.60 -32.07 21.56
C SER A 169 -13.23 -32.93 20.45
N GLU A 170 -13.06 -34.25 20.55
CA GLU A 170 -14.11 -35.18 20.11
C GLU A 170 -15.09 -35.38 21.26
N LYS A 171 -16.32 -34.85 21.13
CA LYS A 171 -17.58 -35.60 21.26
C LYS A 171 -18.83 -34.71 21.35
N ASN A 172 -19.83 -35.18 20.61
CA ASN A 172 -21.28 -35.20 20.87
C ASN A 172 -22.19 -34.01 20.51
N ASN A 173 -22.89 -34.23 19.38
CA ASN A 173 -24.34 -34.45 19.26
C ASN A 173 -25.32 -33.28 19.49
N GLY A 174 -26.09 -32.98 18.43
CA GLY A 174 -27.22 -32.05 18.38
C GLY A 174 -27.58 -31.75 16.94
#